data_AF-A0A552EDA6-F1
#
_entry.id   AF-A0A552EDA6-F1
#
_cell.length_a   1.000
_cell.length_b   1.000
_cell.length_c   1.000
_cell.angle_alpha   90.00
_cell.angle_beta   90.00
_cell.angle_gamma   90.00
#
_symmetry.space_group_name_H-M   'P 1'
#
loop_
_entity.id
_entity.type
_entity.pdbx_description
1 polymer ?
#
loop_
_entity_poly.entity_id
_entity_poly.type
_entity_poly.pdbx_seq_one_letter_code
_entity_poly.pdbx_strand_id
1 'polypeptide(L)'
;MPQKANTFMIRDTELAQWFSITLEKLDQIVDIFDADPNDDWDLVEGVDYQFVNKKDKVRVFSFEGALKIASYIEKNEKRGILYRFKEFFTKHDQKIRRSLARKLIFAELTDSGEIQVYKGWPMIHKQSLRRILKTNGSKLNKTVNHLQQRTDKPLELGVDFYEDEKREFWFSESGVVRISKSMSETLTNKSRQEMCKMIEIEFPLAFKEIQENLDDDTKQKIEIEKAKKRAKTRDKNTCQVTGQKPDRNNRFNLAVHHLYSVQKYPHLATLDLNLVTIKEEIHQELHGNLGGFHQPCTIEDFIEFLHVYYPEHHGNLALKLQKAKKKLEKLAK
;
A
#
# COMPACT_ATOMS: atom_id res chain seq x y z
N MET A 1 -14.29 -11.08 -27.31
CA MET A 1 -13.07 -10.29 -27.06
C MET A 1 -13.37 -9.34 -25.91
N PRO A 2 -12.66 -9.38 -24.77
CA PRO A 2 -12.96 -8.44 -23.70
C PRO A 2 -12.36 -7.08 -24.06
N GLN A 3 -13.21 -6.05 -24.01
CA GLN A 3 -12.85 -4.65 -24.20
C GLN A 3 -11.70 -4.28 -23.26
N LYS A 4 -10.59 -3.76 -23.83
CA LYS A 4 -9.49 -3.21 -23.05
C LYS A 4 -10.02 -2.09 -22.16
N ALA A 5 -9.67 -2.19 -20.88
CA ALA A 5 -10.05 -1.31 -19.79
C ALA A 5 -9.97 0.18 -20.14
N ASN A 6 -10.93 0.95 -19.61
CA ASN A 6 -10.98 2.41 -19.60
C ASN A 6 -9.59 2.98 -19.26
N THR A 7 -8.91 3.43 -20.32
CA THR A 7 -7.62 4.10 -20.20
C THR A 7 -7.93 5.54 -19.81
N PHE A 8 -7.23 6.09 -18.81
CA PHE A 8 -7.39 7.50 -18.42
C PHE A 8 -7.04 8.41 -19.61
N MET A 9 -8.00 9.23 -20.07
CA MET A 9 -7.80 10.16 -21.18
C MET A 9 -8.12 11.61 -20.77
N ILE A 10 -7.32 12.56 -21.27
CA ILE A 10 -7.36 13.99 -21.02
C ILE A 10 -8.05 14.66 -22.20
N ARG A 11 -9.08 15.48 -21.99
CA ARG A 11 -9.74 16.20 -23.09
C ARG A 11 -8.78 17.20 -23.73
N ASP A 12 -8.86 17.38 -25.04
CA ASP A 12 -8.17 18.42 -25.81
C ASP A 12 -8.24 19.82 -25.16
N THR A 13 -9.43 20.23 -24.72
CA THR A 13 -9.69 21.50 -23.99
C THR A 13 -8.86 21.60 -22.72
N GLU A 14 -8.81 20.53 -21.95
CA GLU A 14 -8.04 20.43 -20.72
C GLU A 14 -6.54 20.41 -21.03
N LEU A 15 -6.11 19.70 -22.06
CA LEU A 15 -4.72 19.61 -22.49
C LEU A 15 -4.19 20.95 -23.04
N ALA A 16 -4.98 21.66 -23.85
CA ALA A 16 -4.63 22.97 -24.38
C ALA A 16 -4.53 24.01 -23.25
N GLN A 17 -5.45 23.95 -22.29
CA GLN A 17 -5.36 24.75 -21.06
C GLN A 17 -4.09 24.43 -20.27
N TRP A 18 -3.75 23.14 -20.11
CA TRP A 18 -2.52 22.73 -19.44
C TRP A 18 -1.30 23.34 -20.11
N PHE A 19 -1.25 23.26 -21.44
CA PHE A 19 -0.19 23.88 -22.24
C PHE A 19 -0.37 25.38 -22.46
N SER A 20 -1.34 26.08 -21.85
CA SER A 20 -1.53 27.54 -22.10
C SER A 20 -1.47 27.93 -23.59
N ILE A 21 -1.95 27.05 -24.47
CA ILE A 21 -2.07 27.28 -25.90
C ILE A 21 -3.55 27.26 -26.29
N THR A 22 -3.89 27.79 -27.46
CA THR A 22 -5.25 27.65 -27.97
C THR A 22 -5.49 26.21 -28.45
N LEU A 23 -6.75 25.80 -28.54
CA LEU A 23 -7.12 24.52 -29.13
C LEU A 23 -6.61 24.40 -30.57
N GLU A 24 -6.70 25.48 -31.35
CA GLU A 24 -6.18 25.48 -32.73
C GLU A 24 -4.67 25.24 -32.77
N LYS A 25 -3.93 25.77 -31.80
CA LYS A 25 -2.49 25.54 -31.69
C LYS A 25 -2.17 24.10 -31.27
N LEU A 26 -2.98 23.52 -30.38
CA LEU A 26 -2.87 22.10 -30.05
C LEU A 26 -3.13 21.21 -31.28
N ASP A 27 -4.16 21.53 -32.07
CA ASP A 27 -4.46 20.84 -33.32
C ASP A 27 -3.32 20.94 -34.34
N GLN A 28 -2.75 22.13 -34.51
CA GLN A 28 -1.58 22.33 -35.36
C GLN A 28 -0.38 21.49 -34.92
N ILE A 29 -0.15 21.38 -33.60
CA ILE A 29 0.92 20.55 -33.08
C ILE A 29 0.64 19.08 -33.40
N VAL A 30 -0.57 18.57 -33.13
CA VAL A 30 -0.92 17.18 -33.44
C VAL A 30 -0.80 16.89 -34.93
N ASP A 31 -1.27 17.79 -35.79
CA ASP A 31 -1.17 17.65 -37.25
C ASP A 31 0.30 17.59 -37.72
N ILE A 32 1.28 18.12 -36.96
CA ILE A 32 2.72 17.99 -37.26
C ILE A 32 3.24 16.57 -36.97
N PHE A 33 2.76 15.93 -35.91
CA PHE A 33 3.13 14.53 -35.60
C PHE A 33 2.59 13.56 -36.67
N ASP A 34 1.50 13.90 -37.34
CA ASP A 34 0.89 13.09 -38.39
C ASP A 34 1.49 13.37 -39.80
N ALA A 35 2.35 14.39 -39.96
CA ALA A 35 2.76 14.92 -41.26
C ALA A 35 3.98 14.24 -41.91
N ASP A 36 4.92 13.71 -41.13
CA ASP A 36 6.12 13.04 -41.65
C ASP A 36 6.31 11.65 -41.01
N PRO A 37 6.12 10.56 -41.77
CA PRO A 37 6.29 9.20 -41.26
C PRO A 37 7.75 8.82 -40.94
N ASN A 38 8.73 9.70 -41.19
CA ASN A 38 10.14 9.49 -40.85
C ASN A 38 10.67 10.42 -39.74
N ASP A 39 9.83 11.23 -39.09
CA ASP A 39 10.25 12.06 -37.95
C ASP A 39 10.35 11.23 -36.65
N ASP A 40 11.15 11.71 -35.69
CA ASP A 40 11.30 11.15 -34.34
C ASP A 40 10.02 11.33 -33.47
N TRP A 41 9.02 12.04 -33.98
CA TRP A 41 7.81 12.45 -33.29
C TRP A 41 6.56 11.77 -33.87
N ASP A 42 6.01 10.81 -33.12
CA ASP A 42 4.79 10.09 -33.52
C ASP A 42 3.75 10.08 -32.38
N LEU A 43 2.48 10.33 -32.73
CA LEU A 43 1.31 10.17 -31.85
C LEU A 43 0.43 9.05 -32.39
N VAL A 44 0.36 7.93 -31.67
CA VAL A 44 -0.33 6.73 -32.12
C VAL A 44 -1.80 6.74 -31.65
N GLU A 45 -2.75 6.75 -32.59
CA GLU A 45 -4.19 6.60 -32.29
C GLU A 45 -4.43 5.25 -31.54
N GLY A 46 -5.17 5.30 -30.43
CA GLY A 46 -5.42 4.16 -29.54
C GLY A 46 -4.38 3.97 -28.43
N VAL A 47 -3.23 4.64 -28.50
CA VAL A 47 -2.17 4.61 -27.48
C VAL A 47 -1.95 5.99 -26.87
N ASP A 48 -1.68 7.00 -27.70
CA ASP A 48 -1.36 8.36 -27.30
C ASP A 48 -2.61 9.26 -27.26
N TYR A 49 -3.59 8.99 -28.13
CA TYR A 49 -4.88 9.68 -28.14
C TYR A 49 -5.98 8.82 -28.75
N GLN A 50 -7.23 9.21 -28.55
CA GLN A 50 -8.41 8.62 -29.19
C GLN A 50 -9.34 9.74 -29.64
N PHE A 51 -9.99 9.56 -30.78
CA PHE A 51 -11.06 10.46 -31.19
C PHE A 51 -12.33 10.16 -30.41
N VAL A 52 -12.88 11.19 -29.75
CA VAL A 52 -14.25 11.16 -29.25
C VAL A 52 -15.21 11.44 -30.40
N ASN A 53 -14.82 12.34 -31.31
CA ASN A 53 -15.55 12.63 -32.53
C ASN A 53 -14.57 12.96 -33.66
N LYS A 54 -14.49 12.07 -34.67
CA LYS A 54 -13.56 12.23 -35.81
C LYS A 54 -13.94 13.40 -36.73
N LYS A 55 -15.24 13.73 -36.85
CA LYS A 55 -15.72 14.79 -37.74
C LYS A 55 -15.29 16.17 -37.25
N ASP A 56 -15.40 16.36 -35.94
CA ASP A 56 -15.08 17.65 -35.30
C ASP A 56 -13.65 17.69 -34.74
N LYS A 57 -12.83 16.68 -35.07
CA LYS A 57 -11.46 16.48 -34.56
C LYS A 57 -11.33 16.51 -33.03
N VAL A 58 -12.40 16.18 -32.29
CA VAL A 58 -12.39 16.16 -30.82
C VAL A 58 -11.61 14.94 -30.34
N ARG A 59 -10.54 15.17 -29.60
CA ARG A 59 -9.60 14.14 -29.13
C ARG A 59 -9.55 14.10 -27.62
N VAL A 60 -9.32 12.90 -27.11
CA VAL A 60 -8.87 12.70 -25.73
C VAL A 60 -7.49 12.04 -25.77
N PHE A 61 -6.56 12.53 -24.96
CA PHE A 61 -5.17 12.14 -24.98
C PHE A 61 -4.85 11.24 -23.80
N SER A 62 -4.13 10.15 -24.04
CA SER A 62 -3.53 9.41 -22.96
C SER A 62 -2.43 10.26 -22.30
N PHE A 63 -1.98 9.81 -21.13
CA PHE A 63 -0.85 10.45 -20.46
C PHE A 63 0.42 10.44 -21.32
N GLU A 64 0.66 9.38 -22.09
CA GLU A 64 1.83 9.26 -22.97
C GLU A 64 1.76 10.24 -24.13
N GLY A 65 0.57 10.41 -24.73
CA GLY A 65 0.35 11.42 -25.77
C GLY A 65 0.52 12.85 -25.26
N ALA A 66 -0.01 13.16 -24.08
CA ALA A 66 0.19 14.47 -23.46
C ALA A 66 1.68 14.78 -23.24
N LEU A 67 2.48 13.80 -22.81
CA LEU A 67 3.92 13.98 -22.60
C LEU A 67 4.71 14.19 -23.90
N LYS A 68 4.34 13.48 -24.96
CA LYS A 68 4.97 13.64 -26.27
C LYS A 68 4.74 15.05 -26.81
N ILE A 69 3.50 15.55 -26.72
CA ILE A 69 3.13 16.92 -27.10
C ILE A 69 3.93 17.94 -26.29
N ALA A 70 4.02 17.76 -24.96
CA ALA A 70 4.81 18.64 -24.10
C ALA A 70 6.29 18.69 -24.53
N SER A 71 6.87 17.54 -24.87
CA SER A 71 8.27 17.40 -25.25
C SER A 71 8.56 18.05 -26.63
N TYR A 72 7.60 17.97 -27.56
CA TYR A 72 7.69 18.65 -28.86
C TYR A 72 7.68 20.17 -28.72
N ILE A 73 6.78 20.70 -27.89
CA ILE A 73 6.70 22.15 -27.61
C ILE A 73 8.03 22.64 -27.02
N GLU A 74 8.63 21.85 -26.11
CA GLU A 74 9.92 22.18 -25.48
C GLU A 74 11.08 22.23 -26.49
N LYS A 75 11.14 21.31 -27.47
CA LYS A 75 12.23 21.25 -28.45
C LYS A 75 12.10 22.32 -29.54
N ASN A 76 10.88 22.72 -29.90
CA ASN A 76 10.62 23.51 -31.11
C ASN A 76 10.22 24.98 -30.87
N GLU A 77 9.74 25.35 -29.68
CA GLU A 77 9.37 26.76 -29.40
C GLU A 77 10.39 27.49 -28.49
N LYS A 78 10.98 28.60 -28.99
CA LYS A 78 12.09 29.32 -28.34
C LYS A 78 11.76 29.88 -26.93
N ARG A 79 12.79 29.89 -26.07
CA ARG A 79 13.02 30.40 -24.68
C ARG A 79 12.03 31.39 -23.99
N GLY A 80 11.18 32.16 -24.68
CA GLY A 80 10.32 33.19 -24.07
C GLY A 80 9.01 32.68 -23.47
N ILE A 81 8.42 31.66 -24.09
CA ILE A 81 7.27 30.90 -23.59
C ILE A 81 7.70 30.07 -22.37
N LEU A 82 8.94 29.57 -22.40
CA LEU A 82 9.59 28.71 -21.42
C LEU A 82 9.71 29.28 -20.00
N TYR A 83 9.77 30.61 -19.82
CA TYR A 83 9.85 31.23 -18.49
C TYR A 83 8.49 31.35 -17.80
N ARG A 84 7.45 31.79 -18.55
CA ARG A 84 6.06 31.80 -18.09
C ARG A 84 5.50 30.40 -17.93
N PHE A 85 5.89 29.48 -18.81
CA PHE A 85 5.60 28.06 -18.67
C PHE A 85 6.36 27.46 -17.51
N LYS A 86 7.67 27.68 -17.31
CA LYS A 86 8.38 27.09 -16.16
C LYS A 86 7.72 27.43 -14.83
N GLU A 87 7.35 28.68 -14.54
CA GLU A 87 6.74 29.01 -13.24
C GLU A 87 5.26 28.57 -13.13
N PHE A 88 4.48 28.68 -14.22
CA PHE A 88 3.08 28.25 -14.22
C PHE A 88 2.95 26.73 -14.28
N PHE A 89 3.69 26.04 -15.16
CA PHE A 89 3.88 24.59 -15.12
C PHE A 89 4.45 24.20 -13.76
N THR A 90 5.64 24.58 -13.31
CA THR A 90 6.22 23.95 -12.10
C THR A 90 5.30 23.88 -10.88
N LYS A 91 4.39 24.85 -10.64
CA LYS A 91 3.33 24.73 -9.62
C LYS A 91 2.02 24.07 -10.14
N HIS A 92 1.54 24.38 -11.34
CA HIS A 92 0.29 23.83 -11.91
C HIS A 92 0.47 22.41 -12.47
N ASP A 93 1.55 22.12 -13.17
CA ASP A 93 2.11 20.81 -13.54
C ASP A 93 2.40 19.95 -12.31
N GLN A 94 2.93 20.50 -11.22
CA GLN A 94 3.03 19.72 -9.98
C GLN A 94 1.64 19.38 -9.46
N LYS A 95 0.68 20.32 -9.46
CA LYS A 95 -0.72 20.04 -9.08
C LYS A 95 -1.38 19.01 -10.01
N ILE A 96 -1.15 19.09 -11.32
CA ILE A 96 -1.66 18.16 -12.33
C ILE A 96 -1.01 16.78 -12.15
N ARG A 97 0.32 16.68 -12.11
CA ARG A 97 1.02 15.41 -11.92
C ARG A 97 0.70 14.77 -10.57
N ARG A 98 0.50 15.56 -9.50
CA ARG A 98 -0.02 15.05 -8.21
C ARG A 98 -1.43 14.52 -8.36
N SER A 99 -2.34 15.28 -8.97
CA SER A 99 -3.71 14.84 -9.26
C SER A 99 -3.74 13.55 -10.09
N LEU A 100 -2.85 13.44 -11.09
CA LEU A 100 -2.69 12.25 -11.93
C LEU A 100 -2.15 11.05 -11.16
N ALA A 101 -1.08 11.23 -10.38
CA ALA A 101 -0.52 10.18 -9.53
C ALA A 101 -1.58 9.67 -8.57
N ARG A 102 -2.30 10.58 -7.90
CA ARG A 102 -3.41 10.27 -7.01
C ARG A 102 -4.51 9.49 -7.72
N LYS A 103 -5.02 9.97 -8.86
CA LYS A 103 -6.04 9.25 -9.66
C LYS A 103 -5.58 7.85 -10.06
N LEU A 104 -4.32 7.70 -10.47
CA LEU A 104 -3.74 6.40 -10.82
C LEU A 104 -3.70 5.45 -9.64
N ILE A 105 -3.32 5.94 -8.45
CA ILE A 105 -3.29 5.16 -7.21
C ILE A 105 -4.71 4.71 -6.84
N PHE A 106 -5.68 5.63 -6.87
CA PHE A 106 -7.09 5.30 -6.60
C PHE A 106 -7.60 4.25 -7.59
N ALA A 107 -7.56 4.53 -8.90
CA ALA A 107 -8.06 3.59 -9.91
C ALA A 107 -7.42 2.20 -9.79
N GLU A 108 -6.11 2.13 -9.52
CA GLU A 108 -5.46 0.84 -9.33
C GLU A 108 -5.95 0.13 -8.06
N LEU A 109 -6.02 0.82 -6.91
CA LEU A 109 -6.26 0.19 -5.62
C LEU A 109 -7.73 0.02 -5.25
N THR A 110 -8.65 0.80 -5.85
CA THR A 110 -10.09 0.67 -5.59
C THR A 110 -10.78 -0.25 -6.59
N ASP A 111 -10.36 -0.25 -7.86
CA ASP A 111 -11.13 -0.92 -8.92
C ASP A 111 -10.66 -2.36 -9.16
N SER A 112 -9.36 -2.63 -8.94
CA SER A 112 -8.75 -3.91 -9.32
C SER A 112 -7.61 -4.39 -8.41
N GLY A 113 -7.24 -3.57 -7.42
CA GLY A 113 -6.11 -3.82 -6.53
C GLY A 113 -6.54 -4.61 -5.32
N GLU A 114 -5.69 -5.55 -4.92
CA GLU A 114 -5.86 -6.29 -3.66
C GLU A 114 -5.04 -5.60 -2.57
N ILE A 115 -5.69 -5.34 -1.43
CA ILE A 115 -5.07 -4.84 -0.21
C ILE A 115 -5.16 -5.94 0.84
N GLN A 116 -4.01 -6.38 1.34
CA GLN A 116 -3.93 -7.38 2.41
C GLN A 116 -3.35 -6.76 3.68
N VAL A 117 -3.77 -7.27 4.84
CA VAL A 117 -3.27 -6.81 6.14
C VAL A 117 -2.20 -7.78 6.61
N TYR A 118 -0.97 -7.30 6.73
CA TYR A 118 0.14 -8.06 7.29
C TYR A 118 0.67 -7.37 8.55
N LYS A 119 0.59 -8.06 9.70
CA LYS A 119 1.02 -7.54 11.02
C LYS A 119 0.43 -6.16 11.35
N GLY A 120 -0.82 -5.93 10.93
CA GLY A 120 -1.56 -4.69 11.15
C GLY A 120 -1.28 -3.58 10.16
N TRP A 121 -0.47 -3.84 9.14
CA TRP A 121 -0.17 -2.89 8.08
C TRP A 121 -0.88 -3.30 6.79
N PRO A 122 -1.66 -2.40 6.17
CA PRO A 122 -2.16 -2.58 4.83
C PRO A 122 -1.01 -2.63 3.82
N MET A 123 -1.03 -3.64 2.97
CA MET A 123 -0.01 -3.92 1.96
C MET A 123 -0.68 -4.04 0.59
N ILE A 124 -0.01 -3.54 -0.45
CA ILE A 124 -0.48 -3.67 -1.83
C ILE A 124 0.31 -4.74 -2.58
N HIS A 125 -0.37 -5.43 -3.49
CA HIS A 125 0.27 -6.47 -4.30
C HIS A 125 1.31 -5.88 -5.27
N LYS A 126 2.38 -6.64 -5.56
CA LYS A 126 3.41 -6.29 -6.55
C LYS A 126 2.85 -5.89 -7.91
N GLN A 127 1.78 -6.54 -8.36
CA GLN A 127 1.18 -6.21 -9.66
C GLN A 127 0.56 -4.80 -9.66
N SER A 128 -0.09 -4.40 -8.58
CA SER A 128 -0.63 -3.05 -8.43
C SER A 128 0.48 -2.02 -8.32
N LEU A 129 1.54 -2.30 -7.55
CA LEU A 129 2.73 -1.44 -7.51
C LEU A 129 3.34 -1.24 -8.91
N ARG A 130 3.45 -2.33 -9.69
CA ARG A 130 3.94 -2.27 -11.08
C ARG A 130 3.08 -1.35 -11.96
N ARG A 131 1.75 -1.44 -11.83
CA ARG A 131 0.80 -0.64 -12.62
C ARG A 131 0.78 0.82 -12.21
N ILE A 132 0.84 1.12 -10.91
CA ILE A 132 0.99 2.48 -10.35
C ILE A 132 2.29 3.11 -10.85
N LEU A 133 3.40 2.38 -10.78
CA LEU A 133 4.68 2.89 -11.27
C LEU A 133 4.79 2.86 -12.80
N LYS A 134 3.77 2.37 -13.51
CA LYS A 134 3.74 2.12 -14.97
C LYS A 134 4.96 1.37 -15.50
N THR A 135 5.56 0.50 -14.69
CA THR A 135 6.83 -0.17 -15.03
C THR A 135 6.62 -1.62 -15.46
N ASN A 136 7.68 -2.30 -15.88
CA ASN A 136 7.63 -3.75 -16.13
C ASN A 136 8.20 -4.54 -14.94
N GLY A 137 7.89 -5.83 -14.88
CA GLY A 137 8.28 -6.68 -13.75
C GLY A 137 9.80 -6.81 -13.58
N SER A 138 10.55 -6.88 -14.68
CA SER A 138 12.02 -6.98 -14.65
C SER A 138 12.64 -5.74 -14.01
N LYS A 139 12.19 -4.55 -14.42
CA LYS A 139 12.69 -3.28 -13.89
C LYS A 139 12.32 -3.10 -12.42
N LEU A 140 11.08 -3.41 -12.04
CA LEU A 140 10.66 -3.38 -10.64
C LEU A 140 11.50 -4.31 -9.76
N ASN A 141 11.72 -5.56 -10.20
CA ASN A 141 12.55 -6.52 -9.46
C ASN A 141 13.98 -6.03 -9.29
N LYS A 142 14.59 -5.46 -10.35
CA LYS A 142 15.93 -4.88 -10.27
C LYS A 142 16.01 -3.76 -9.23
N THR A 143 15.04 -2.86 -9.21
CA THR A 143 14.98 -1.78 -8.22
C THR A 143 14.80 -2.33 -6.80
N VAL A 144 13.90 -3.29 -6.60
CA VAL A 144 13.67 -3.92 -5.29
C VAL A 144 14.93 -4.61 -4.79
N ASN A 145 15.57 -5.44 -5.62
CA ASN A 145 16.80 -6.16 -5.26
C ASN A 145 17.94 -5.18 -4.93
N HIS A 146 18.08 -4.11 -5.72
CA HIS A 146 19.06 -3.07 -5.45
C HIS A 146 18.82 -2.41 -4.09
N LEU A 147 17.57 -2.06 -3.77
CA LEU A 147 17.23 -1.45 -2.49
C LEU A 147 17.41 -2.40 -1.31
N GLN A 148 17.13 -3.70 -1.46
CA GLN A 148 17.38 -4.70 -0.43
C GLN A 148 18.87 -4.88 -0.12
N GLN A 149 19.75 -4.62 -1.09
CA GLN A 149 21.20 -4.77 -0.96
C GLN A 149 21.93 -3.51 -0.44
N ARG A 150 21.22 -2.41 -0.17
CA ARG A 150 21.84 -1.18 0.36
C ARG A 150 22.31 -1.37 1.80
N THR A 151 23.45 -0.76 2.13
CA THR A 151 24.06 -0.83 3.47
C THR A 151 23.51 0.21 4.44
N ASP A 152 23.08 1.37 3.94
CA ASP A 152 22.66 2.50 4.77
C ASP A 152 21.19 2.41 5.19
N LYS A 153 20.31 2.02 4.24
CA LYS A 153 18.86 1.91 4.44
C LYS A 153 18.27 0.83 3.51
N PRO A 154 18.49 -0.46 3.78
CA PRO A 154 17.91 -1.52 2.98
C PRO A 154 16.38 -1.46 3.03
N LEU A 155 15.74 -2.00 2.00
CA LEU A 155 14.32 -2.28 2.02
C LEU A 155 14.10 -3.51 2.93
N GLU A 156 13.38 -3.33 4.04
CA GLU A 156 13.35 -4.29 5.16
C GLU A 156 12.17 -5.28 5.10
N LEU A 157 12.46 -6.57 5.24
CA LEU A 157 11.43 -7.63 5.28
C LEU A 157 10.56 -7.48 6.53
N GLY A 158 9.25 -7.50 6.32
CA GLY A 158 8.23 -7.34 7.35
C GLY A 158 7.98 -5.90 7.79
N VAL A 159 8.66 -4.93 7.17
CA VAL A 159 8.45 -3.49 7.37
C VAL A 159 8.04 -2.82 6.05
N ASP A 160 8.90 -2.92 5.04
CA ASP A 160 8.70 -2.30 3.73
C ASP A 160 8.01 -3.25 2.74
N PHE A 161 8.23 -4.56 2.90
CA PHE A 161 7.64 -5.59 2.05
C PHE A 161 7.53 -6.93 2.79
N TYR A 162 6.73 -7.85 2.27
CA TYR A 162 6.76 -9.24 2.68
C TYR A 162 6.47 -10.17 1.49
N GLU A 163 6.81 -11.45 1.67
CA GLU A 163 6.50 -12.53 0.74
C GLU A 163 5.47 -13.44 1.43
N ASP A 164 4.35 -13.71 0.76
CA ASP A 164 3.31 -14.59 1.29
C ASP A 164 3.61 -16.08 1.05
N GLU A 165 2.70 -16.95 1.50
CA GLU A 165 2.85 -18.41 1.35
C GLU A 165 2.89 -18.88 -0.11
N LYS A 166 2.36 -18.08 -1.04
CA LYS A 166 2.36 -18.34 -2.49
C LYS A 166 3.59 -17.76 -3.19
N ARG A 167 4.54 -17.20 -2.44
CA ARG A 167 5.72 -16.50 -2.95
C ARG A 167 5.39 -15.23 -3.73
N GLU A 168 4.24 -14.63 -3.44
CA GLU A 168 3.86 -13.33 -3.97
C GLU A 168 4.37 -12.21 -3.07
N PHE A 169 4.75 -11.09 -3.69
CA PHE A 169 5.34 -9.96 -2.98
C PHE A 169 4.30 -8.88 -2.74
N TRP A 170 4.34 -8.35 -1.53
CA TRP A 170 3.43 -7.35 -1.02
C TRP A 170 4.23 -6.20 -0.42
N PHE A 171 3.78 -4.97 -0.62
CA PHE A 171 4.53 -3.76 -0.26
C PHE A 171 3.72 -2.87 0.65
N SER A 172 4.35 -2.39 1.73
CA SER A 172 3.77 -1.37 2.60
C SER A 172 3.84 0.01 1.95
N GLU A 173 3.18 0.99 2.56
CA GLU A 173 3.34 2.40 2.19
C GLU A 173 4.82 2.82 2.12
N SER A 174 5.62 2.46 3.13
CA SER A 174 7.04 2.83 3.16
C SER A 174 7.83 2.14 2.04
N GLY A 175 7.52 0.88 1.73
CA GLY A 175 8.12 0.17 0.60
C GLY A 175 7.81 0.84 -0.73
N VAL A 176 6.55 1.20 -0.96
CA VAL A 176 6.14 1.90 -2.19
C VAL A 176 6.84 3.24 -2.34
N VAL A 177 6.90 4.04 -1.27
CA VAL A 177 7.57 5.34 -1.26
C VAL A 177 9.06 5.19 -1.59
N ARG A 178 9.77 4.26 -0.94
CA ARG A 178 11.21 4.03 -1.19
C ARG A 178 11.49 3.57 -2.62
N ILE A 179 10.65 2.68 -3.16
CA ILE A 179 10.78 2.21 -4.55
C ILE A 179 10.53 3.35 -5.53
N SER A 180 9.45 4.12 -5.31
CA SER A 180 9.09 5.29 -6.14
C SER A 180 10.22 6.31 -6.17
N LYS A 181 10.80 6.61 -5.00
CA LYS A 181 11.96 7.50 -4.87
C LYS A 181 13.17 6.97 -5.64
N SER A 182 13.53 5.70 -5.47
CA SER A 182 14.67 5.12 -6.18
C SER A 182 14.47 5.17 -7.70
N MET A 183 13.25 4.93 -8.18
CA MET A 183 12.94 5.04 -9.60
C MET A 183 12.96 6.50 -10.09
N SER A 184 12.55 7.47 -9.27
CA SER A 184 12.63 8.88 -9.64
C SER A 184 14.08 9.36 -9.82
N GLU A 185 15.01 8.77 -9.10
CA GLU A 185 16.44 9.11 -9.16
C GLU A 185 17.20 8.35 -10.27
N THR A 186 16.77 7.14 -10.61
CA THR A 186 17.58 6.21 -11.45
C THR A 186 17.07 6.01 -12.88
N LEU A 187 15.81 6.36 -13.17
CA LEU A 187 15.26 6.20 -14.52
C LEU A 187 15.90 7.19 -15.49
N THR A 188 16.12 6.78 -16.74
CA THR A 188 16.66 7.66 -17.79
C THR A 188 15.59 8.57 -18.41
N ASN A 189 14.33 8.15 -18.40
CA ASN A 189 13.21 8.94 -18.93
C ASN A 189 12.74 9.96 -17.87
N LYS A 190 12.92 11.25 -18.16
CA LYS A 190 12.59 12.37 -17.25
C LYS A 190 11.12 12.44 -16.84
N SER A 191 10.22 12.18 -17.78
CA SER A 191 8.78 12.14 -17.46
C SER A 191 8.47 11.04 -16.44
N ARG A 192 9.09 9.88 -16.62
CA ARG A 192 8.95 8.77 -15.67
C ARG A 192 9.60 9.04 -14.33
N GLN A 193 10.71 9.76 -14.30
CA GLN A 193 11.30 10.24 -13.05
C GLN A 193 10.31 11.11 -12.27
N GLU A 194 9.74 12.11 -12.93
CA GLU A 194 8.79 13.05 -12.33
C GLU A 194 7.48 12.39 -11.89
N MET A 195 6.95 11.43 -12.66
CA MET A 195 5.80 10.64 -12.23
C MET A 195 6.10 9.82 -10.97
N CYS A 196 7.26 9.13 -10.92
CA CYS A 196 7.65 8.37 -9.73
C CYS A 196 7.84 9.29 -8.51
N LYS A 197 8.36 10.50 -8.71
CA LYS A 197 8.46 11.53 -7.67
C LYS A 197 7.08 12.00 -7.18
N MET A 198 6.09 12.13 -8.07
CA MET A 198 4.74 12.45 -7.62
C MET A 198 4.06 11.29 -6.90
N ILE A 199 4.30 10.06 -7.32
CA ILE A 199 3.80 8.86 -6.61
C ILE A 199 4.42 8.79 -5.21
N GLU A 200 5.71 9.07 -5.05
CA GLU A 200 6.37 9.16 -3.74
C GLU A 200 5.64 10.12 -2.79
N ILE A 201 5.19 11.28 -3.30
CA ILE A 201 4.50 12.31 -2.53
C ILE A 201 3.03 11.95 -2.27
N GLU A 202 2.33 11.45 -3.28
CA GLU A 202 0.87 11.25 -3.23
C GLU A 202 0.45 9.90 -2.65
N PHE A 203 1.30 8.87 -2.72
CA PHE A 203 0.94 7.54 -2.26
C PHE A 203 0.52 7.51 -0.78
N PRO A 204 1.26 8.11 0.19
CA PRO A 204 0.82 8.15 1.58
C PRO A 204 -0.55 8.81 1.78
N LEU A 205 -0.80 9.90 1.05
CA LEU A 205 -2.06 10.66 1.17
C LEU A 205 -3.24 9.86 0.60
N ALA A 206 -3.08 9.36 -0.63
CA ALA A 206 -4.11 8.59 -1.30
C ALA A 206 -4.36 7.26 -0.58
N PHE A 207 -3.31 6.57 -0.15
CA PHE A 207 -3.42 5.28 0.51
C PHE A 207 -4.11 5.38 1.87
N LYS A 208 -3.86 6.46 2.63
CA LYS A 208 -4.61 6.73 3.86
C LYS A 208 -6.12 6.88 3.61
N GLU A 209 -6.51 7.65 2.59
CA GLU A 209 -7.92 7.83 2.25
C GLU A 209 -8.58 6.52 1.77
N ILE A 210 -7.83 5.69 1.03
CA ILE A 210 -8.28 4.34 0.66
C ILE A 210 -8.47 3.49 1.91
N GLN A 211 -7.54 3.54 2.87
CA GLN A 211 -7.63 2.80 4.13
C GLN A 211 -8.88 3.17 4.95
N GLU A 212 -9.27 4.44 4.96
CA GLU A 212 -10.49 4.91 5.62
C GLU A 212 -11.77 4.32 5.00
N ASN A 213 -11.71 3.89 3.74
CA ASN A 213 -12.82 3.32 2.97
C ASN A 213 -12.69 1.80 2.74
N LEU A 214 -11.74 1.12 3.39
CA LEU A 214 -11.66 -0.35 3.37
C LEU A 214 -12.93 -0.97 3.97
N ASP A 215 -13.19 -2.22 3.57
CA ASP A 215 -14.26 -3.03 4.15
C ASP A 215 -14.06 -3.26 5.66
N ASP A 216 -15.16 -3.53 6.36
CA ASP A 216 -15.17 -3.67 7.82
C ASP A 216 -14.30 -4.83 8.31
N ASP A 217 -14.19 -5.93 7.57
CA ASP A 217 -13.35 -7.07 7.92
C ASP A 217 -11.87 -6.70 7.88
N THR A 218 -11.44 -6.00 6.83
CA THR A 218 -10.08 -5.50 6.68
C THR A 218 -9.73 -4.49 7.77
N LYS A 219 -10.65 -3.55 8.06
CA LYS A 219 -10.50 -2.59 9.18
C LYS A 219 -10.38 -3.32 10.51
N GLN A 220 -11.20 -4.34 10.75
CA GLN A 220 -11.15 -5.12 11.97
C GLN A 220 -9.80 -5.83 12.15
N LYS A 221 -9.25 -6.44 11.08
CA LYS A 221 -7.91 -7.07 11.13
C LYS A 221 -6.82 -6.08 11.52
N ILE A 222 -6.87 -4.85 10.98
CA ILE A 222 -5.93 -3.77 11.33
C ILE A 222 -6.03 -3.44 12.83
N GLU A 223 -7.25 -3.24 13.33
CA GLU A 223 -7.47 -2.88 14.73
C GLU A 223 -7.09 -4.00 15.72
N ILE A 224 -7.30 -5.26 15.34
CA ILE A 224 -6.85 -6.42 16.12
C ILE A 224 -5.32 -6.42 16.26
N GLU A 225 -4.58 -6.23 15.17
CA GLU A 225 -3.12 -6.22 15.22
C GLU A 225 -2.57 -5.01 15.99
N LYS A 226 -3.22 -3.84 15.88
CA LYS A 226 -2.93 -2.69 16.74
C LYS A 226 -3.16 -3.03 18.22
N ALA A 227 -4.27 -3.70 18.55
CA ALA A 227 -4.57 -4.13 19.91
C ALA A 227 -3.53 -5.12 20.44
N LYS A 228 -3.08 -6.09 19.63
CA LYS A 228 -1.98 -6.99 19.98
C LYS A 228 -0.69 -6.22 20.26
N LYS A 229 -0.34 -5.22 19.45
CA LYS A 229 0.84 -4.37 19.69
C LYS A 229 0.72 -3.57 21.00
N ARG A 230 -0.47 -3.06 21.32
CA ARG A 230 -0.75 -2.40 22.60
C ARG A 230 -0.60 -3.38 23.77
N ALA A 231 -1.12 -4.60 23.65
CA ALA A 231 -0.99 -5.64 24.67
C ALA A 231 0.49 -5.97 24.94
N LYS A 232 1.31 -6.20 23.90
CA LYS A 232 2.76 -6.42 24.09
C LYS A 232 3.47 -5.26 24.78
N THR A 233 3.09 -4.02 24.43
CA THR A 233 3.63 -2.80 25.06
C THR A 233 3.21 -2.69 26.52
N ARG A 234 1.92 -2.87 26.84
CA ARG A 234 1.37 -2.90 28.20
C ARG A 234 2.11 -3.93 29.07
N ASP A 235 2.35 -5.10 28.49
CA ASP A 235 3.01 -6.23 29.14
C ASP A 235 4.55 -6.11 29.12
N LYS A 236 5.10 -4.97 28.67
CA LYS A 236 6.54 -4.66 28.62
C LYS A 236 7.39 -5.66 27.81
N ASN A 237 6.78 -6.31 26.82
CA ASN A 237 7.32 -7.45 26.08
C ASN A 237 7.75 -8.61 27.00
N THR A 238 6.91 -8.92 27.99
CA THR A 238 7.14 -10.00 28.95
C THR A 238 5.99 -11.01 28.87
N CYS A 239 6.33 -12.30 28.87
CA CYS A 239 5.35 -13.37 28.99
C CYS A 239 4.62 -13.25 30.34
N GLN A 240 3.30 -13.14 30.31
CA GLN A 240 2.51 -12.97 31.53
C GLN A 240 2.36 -14.25 32.35
N VAL A 241 2.62 -15.41 31.75
CA VAL A 241 2.64 -16.72 32.44
C VAL A 241 3.96 -16.89 33.20
N THR A 242 5.09 -16.85 32.49
CA THR A 242 6.39 -17.19 33.08
C THR A 242 7.14 -15.99 33.67
N GLY A 243 6.71 -14.76 33.38
CA GLY A 243 7.44 -13.54 33.73
C GLY A 243 8.72 -13.31 32.91
N GLN A 244 9.02 -14.17 31.94
CA GLN A 244 10.23 -14.08 31.13
C GLN A 244 10.10 -13.07 29.98
N LYS A 245 11.20 -12.39 29.68
CA LYS A 245 11.31 -11.43 28.57
C LYS A 245 12.38 -11.92 27.59
N PRO A 246 12.15 -11.85 26.26
CA PRO A 246 13.18 -12.18 25.29
C PRO A 246 14.37 -11.22 25.43
N ASP A 247 15.58 -11.76 25.47
CA ASP A 247 16.81 -10.99 25.47
C ASP A 247 17.87 -11.61 24.55
N ARG A 248 19.11 -11.11 24.60
CA ARG A 248 20.20 -11.57 23.73
C ARG A 248 20.60 -13.03 24.01
N ASN A 249 20.51 -13.46 25.27
CA ASN A 249 20.96 -14.76 25.77
C ASN A 249 19.82 -15.80 25.80
N ASN A 250 18.57 -15.34 25.91
CA ASN A 250 17.38 -16.18 25.88
C ASN A 250 16.39 -15.64 24.83
N ARG A 251 16.59 -16.09 23.58
CA ARG A 251 15.78 -15.67 22.44
C ARG A 251 14.57 -16.57 22.29
N PHE A 252 13.38 -15.99 22.42
CA PHE A 252 12.11 -16.65 22.10
C PHE A 252 11.10 -15.62 21.57
N ASN A 253 10.06 -16.11 20.91
CA ASN A 253 9.00 -15.27 20.36
C ASN A 253 7.86 -15.09 21.37
N LEU A 254 7.23 -13.92 21.33
CA LEU A 254 6.01 -13.62 22.07
C LEU A 254 4.79 -13.61 21.15
N ALA A 255 3.76 -14.33 21.56
CA ALA A 255 2.42 -14.29 21.02
C ALA A 255 1.53 -13.35 21.85
N VAL A 256 0.42 -12.92 21.26
CA VAL A 256 -0.71 -12.37 22.03
C VAL A 256 -1.87 -13.32 21.82
N HIS A 257 -2.32 -13.92 22.90
CA HIS A 257 -3.45 -14.84 22.90
C HIS A 257 -4.75 -14.09 23.23
N HIS A 258 -5.80 -14.42 22.49
CA HIS A 258 -7.17 -13.98 22.76
C HIS A 258 -7.82 -14.92 23.76
N LEU A 259 -8.15 -14.42 24.96
CA LEU A 259 -8.79 -15.23 26.01
C LEU A 259 -10.16 -15.76 25.56
N TYR A 260 -10.94 -14.95 24.84
CA TYR A 260 -12.08 -15.38 24.05
C TYR A 260 -11.71 -15.29 22.57
N SER A 261 -11.83 -16.43 21.87
CA SER A 261 -11.44 -16.57 20.46
C SER A 261 -12.09 -15.51 19.57
N VAL A 262 -11.28 -14.87 18.72
CA VAL A 262 -11.72 -13.93 17.70
C VAL A 262 -12.72 -14.54 16.71
N GLN A 263 -12.63 -15.84 16.44
CA GLN A 263 -13.53 -16.53 15.48
C GLN A 263 -14.97 -16.57 16.00
N LYS A 264 -15.14 -16.75 17.32
CA LYS A 264 -16.45 -16.87 17.96
C LYS A 264 -16.93 -15.56 18.59
N TYR A 265 -16.00 -14.71 19.02
CA TYR A 265 -16.27 -13.44 19.71
C TYR A 265 -15.51 -12.27 19.05
N PRO A 266 -15.77 -11.95 17.77
CA PRO A 266 -15.04 -10.93 17.03
C PRO A 266 -15.17 -9.52 17.65
N HIS A 267 -16.29 -9.23 18.33
CA HIS A 267 -16.52 -7.97 19.04
C HIS A 267 -15.62 -7.77 20.28
N LEU A 268 -15.02 -8.85 20.80
CA LEU A 268 -14.09 -8.78 21.93
C LEU A 268 -12.62 -8.70 21.49
N ALA A 269 -12.34 -8.82 20.19
CA ALA A 269 -10.99 -9.08 19.68
C ALA A 269 -10.00 -7.93 19.86
N THR A 270 -10.49 -6.70 20.05
CA THR A 270 -9.70 -5.48 20.24
C THR A 270 -9.65 -5.02 21.70
N LEU A 271 -10.41 -5.66 22.59
CA LEU A 271 -10.45 -5.31 24.00
C LEU A 271 -9.16 -5.76 24.68
N ASP A 272 -8.41 -4.81 25.25
CA ASP A 272 -7.14 -5.11 25.92
C ASP A 272 -7.28 -6.18 27.01
N LEU A 273 -8.44 -6.22 27.69
CA LEU A 273 -8.74 -7.17 28.75
C LEU A 273 -8.95 -8.61 28.24
N ASN A 274 -9.21 -8.77 26.93
CA ASN A 274 -9.30 -10.05 26.24
C ASN A 274 -7.94 -10.54 25.68
N LEU A 275 -6.87 -9.76 25.86
CA LEU A 275 -5.55 -10.04 25.26
C LEU A 275 -4.51 -10.31 26.34
N VAL A 276 -3.75 -11.40 26.20
CA VAL A 276 -2.63 -11.73 27.09
C VAL A 276 -1.37 -12.03 26.29
N THR A 277 -0.25 -11.36 26.64
CA THR A 277 1.04 -11.64 26.01
C THR A 277 1.67 -12.89 26.63
N ILE A 278 1.93 -13.91 25.82
CA ILE A 278 2.52 -15.18 26.26
C ILE A 278 3.68 -15.58 25.34
N LYS A 279 4.46 -16.59 25.72
CA LYS A 279 5.44 -17.15 24.80
C LYS A 279 4.74 -17.92 23.69
N GLU A 280 5.34 -17.94 22.50
CA GLU A 280 4.81 -18.73 21.38
C GLU A 280 4.73 -20.22 21.70
N GLU A 281 5.67 -20.77 22.48
CA GLU A 281 5.64 -22.18 22.91
C GLU A 281 4.38 -22.49 23.74
N ILE A 282 4.06 -21.65 24.72
CA ILE A 282 2.88 -21.79 25.58
C ILE A 282 1.60 -21.64 24.76
N HIS A 283 1.61 -20.73 23.79
CA HIS A 283 0.49 -20.52 22.87
C HIS A 283 0.22 -21.76 22.02
N GLN A 284 1.28 -22.38 21.49
CA GLN A 284 1.19 -23.61 20.70
C GLN A 284 0.73 -24.80 21.56
N GLU A 285 1.26 -24.95 22.77
CA GLU A 285 0.85 -26.00 23.71
C GLU A 285 -0.64 -25.91 24.07
N LEU A 286 -1.11 -24.70 24.40
CA LEU A 286 -2.52 -24.46 24.69
C LEU A 286 -3.40 -24.91 23.53
N HIS A 287 -3.13 -24.41 22.31
CA HIS A 287 -3.95 -24.76 21.16
C HIS A 287 -3.78 -26.23 20.74
N GLY A 288 -2.62 -26.84 20.98
CA GLY A 288 -2.42 -28.28 20.81
C GLY A 288 -3.35 -29.10 21.72
N ASN A 289 -3.45 -28.73 23.00
CA ASN A 289 -4.32 -29.39 23.97
C ASN A 289 -5.82 -29.17 23.69
N LEU A 290 -6.18 -28.06 23.03
CA LEU A 290 -7.56 -27.78 22.62
C LEU A 290 -7.97 -28.46 21.30
N GLY A 291 -7.07 -29.23 20.65
CA GLY A 291 -7.35 -29.88 19.36
C GLY A 291 -7.04 -29.02 18.14
N GLY A 292 -6.31 -27.92 18.31
CA GLY A 292 -5.76 -27.07 17.25
C GLY A 292 -6.23 -25.60 17.28
N PHE A 293 -5.61 -24.77 16.44
CA PHE A 293 -5.93 -23.33 16.33
C PHE A 293 -7.31 -23.00 15.76
N HIS A 294 -8.01 -23.98 15.18
CA HIS A 294 -9.36 -23.84 14.65
C HIS A 294 -10.44 -24.01 15.72
N GLN A 295 -10.08 -24.49 16.91
CA GLN A 295 -11.00 -24.64 18.01
C GLN A 295 -11.11 -23.32 18.78
N PRO A 296 -12.34 -22.83 19.06
CA PRO A 296 -12.53 -21.59 19.80
C PRO A 296 -12.13 -21.80 21.26
N CYS A 297 -11.22 -20.96 21.76
CA CYS A 297 -10.81 -20.90 23.16
C CYS A 297 -11.69 -19.89 23.95
N THR A 298 -11.99 -20.19 25.21
CA THR A 298 -12.50 -19.24 26.20
C THR A 298 -11.52 -19.02 27.36
N ILE A 299 -11.79 -18.02 28.19
CA ILE A 299 -10.91 -17.71 29.32
C ILE A 299 -10.86 -18.85 30.34
N GLU A 300 -11.92 -19.65 30.43
CA GLU A 300 -11.98 -20.87 31.23
C GLU A 300 -10.95 -21.88 30.76
N ASP A 301 -10.91 -22.16 29.46
CA ASP A 301 -9.97 -23.09 28.84
C ASP A 301 -8.53 -22.67 29.16
N PHE A 302 -8.24 -21.37 29.03
CA PHE A 302 -6.91 -20.84 29.36
C PHE A 302 -6.58 -20.96 30.85
N ILE A 303 -7.53 -20.68 31.74
CA ILE A 303 -7.35 -20.83 33.19
C ILE A 303 -7.09 -22.30 33.54
N GLU A 304 -7.86 -23.24 32.98
CA GLU A 304 -7.72 -24.67 33.21
C GLU A 304 -6.37 -25.18 32.71
N PHE A 305 -5.98 -24.80 31.49
CA PHE A 305 -4.66 -25.10 30.93
C PHE A 305 -3.53 -24.66 31.87
N LEU A 306 -3.60 -23.43 32.38
CA LEU A 306 -2.59 -22.97 33.32
C LEU A 306 -2.59 -23.82 34.60
N HIS A 307 -3.76 -24.18 35.14
CA HIS A 307 -3.87 -24.96 36.39
C HIS A 307 -3.19 -26.32 36.27
N VAL A 308 -3.32 -26.96 35.11
CA VAL A 308 -2.75 -28.29 34.86
C VAL A 308 -1.26 -28.21 34.55
N TYR A 309 -0.84 -27.32 33.65
CA TYR A 309 0.50 -27.36 33.05
C TYR A 309 1.48 -26.34 33.62
N TYR A 310 0.99 -25.28 34.27
CA TYR A 310 1.82 -24.20 34.82
C TYR A 310 1.49 -23.87 36.30
N PRO A 311 1.34 -24.86 37.21
CA PRO A 311 0.86 -24.67 38.59
C PRO A 311 1.72 -23.72 39.43
N GLU A 312 3.02 -23.60 39.12
CA GLU A 312 3.95 -22.71 39.81
C GLU A 312 3.78 -21.22 39.44
N HIS A 313 3.02 -20.91 38.39
CA HIS A 313 2.90 -19.57 37.83
C HIS A 313 1.54 -18.88 38.14
N HIS A 314 0.78 -19.40 39.11
CA HIS A 314 -0.64 -19.05 39.31
C HIS A 314 -0.92 -17.78 40.10
N GLY A 315 -0.15 -17.45 41.14
CA GLY A 315 -0.64 -16.57 42.20
C GLY A 315 -1.25 -15.23 41.71
N ASN A 316 -0.45 -14.40 41.06
CA ASN A 316 -0.91 -13.08 40.61
C ASN A 316 -1.65 -13.11 39.26
N LEU A 317 -1.38 -14.09 38.40
CA LEU A 317 -2.03 -14.20 37.09
C LEU A 317 -3.46 -14.73 37.21
N ALA A 318 -3.69 -15.78 38.02
CA ALA A 318 -5.00 -16.36 38.22
C ALA A 318 -6.01 -15.34 38.74
N LEU A 319 -5.63 -14.50 39.72
CA LEU A 319 -6.51 -13.44 40.22
C LEU A 319 -6.86 -12.41 39.13
N LYS A 320 -5.89 -12.05 38.26
CA LYS A 320 -6.15 -11.16 37.13
C LYS A 320 -7.09 -11.79 36.12
N LEU A 321 -6.89 -13.07 35.78
CA LEU A 321 -7.74 -13.81 34.85
C LEU A 321 -9.16 -13.97 35.38
N GLN A 322 -9.34 -14.27 36.67
CA GLN A 322 -10.67 -14.34 37.30
C GLN A 322 -11.40 -12.99 37.30
N LYS A 323 -10.69 -11.89 37.53
CA LYS A 323 -11.25 -10.53 37.39
C LYS A 323 -11.60 -10.21 35.94
N ALA A 324 -10.77 -10.64 34.99
CA ALA A 324 -11.02 -10.44 33.58
C ALA A 324 -12.24 -11.24 33.10
N LYS A 325 -12.34 -12.50 33.50
CA LYS A 325 -13.44 -13.43 33.24
C LYS A 325 -14.78 -12.80 33.56
N LYS A 326 -14.98 -12.32 34.80
CA LYS A 326 -16.24 -11.68 35.23
C LYS A 326 -16.67 -10.49 34.36
N LYS A 327 -15.71 -9.78 33.75
CA LYS A 327 -16.00 -8.65 32.86
C LYS A 327 -16.28 -9.13 31.44
N LEU A 328 -15.47 -10.05 30.92
CA LEU A 328 -15.62 -10.58 29.57
C LEU A 328 -16.88 -11.43 29.42
N GLU A 329 -17.24 -12.26 30.40
CA GLU A 329 -18.47 -13.05 30.38
C GLU A 329 -19.73 -12.18 30.23
N LYS A 330 -19.70 -10.95 30.76
CA LYS A 330 -20.82 -10.00 30.59
C LYS A 330 -20.89 -9.41 29.18
N LEU A 331 -19.75 -9.28 28.52
CA LEU A 331 -19.61 -8.74 27.17
C LEU A 331 -19.71 -9.82 26.08
N ALA A 332 -19.51 -11.09 26.45
CA ALA A 332 -19.58 -12.25 25.58
C ALA A 332 -21.00 -12.76 25.34
N LYS A 333 -21.96 -12.30 26.16
CA LYS A 333 -23.41 -12.44 25.91
C LYS A 333 -23.85 -11.38 24.92
#